data_AF-A0A419V8F9-F1
#
_entry.id   AF-A0A419V8F9-F1
#
_cell.length_a   1.000
_cell.length_b   1.000
_cell.length_c   1.000
_cell.angle_alpha   90.00
_cell.angle_beta   90.00
_cell.angle_gamma   90.00
#
_symmetry.space_group_name_H-M   'P 1'
#
loop_
_entity.id
_entity.type
_entity.pdbx_description
1 polymer ?
#
loop_
_entity_poly.entity_id
_entity_poly.type
_entity_poly.pdbx_seq_one_letter_code
_entity_poly.pdbx_strand_id
1 'polypeptide(L)' 'MQKLLERLFTICLILSLLLALIMVVTQIIGLLIGNGNLMIQSSEMLTQPTIILAALFSGIAFILGYFPSYQETRKE' A
#
# COMPACT_ATOMS: atom_id res chain seq x y z
N MET A 1 -9.24 8.66 -19.31
CA MET A 1 -7.99 8.66 -18.53
C MET A 1 -8.24 8.61 -17.02
N GLN A 2 -9.14 9.43 -16.46
CA GLN A 2 -9.41 9.47 -15.01
C GLN A 2 -9.84 8.12 -14.40
N LYS A 3 -10.81 7.41 -15.00
CA LYS A 3 -11.24 6.07 -14.55
C LYS A 3 -10.13 5.01 -14.58
N LEU A 4 -9.19 5.13 -15.52
CA LEU A 4 -8.02 4.23 -15.61
C LEU A 4 -7.04 4.52 -14.47
N LEU A 5 -6.78 5.81 -14.20
CA LEU A 5 -5.90 6.26 -13.14
C LEU A 5 -6.46 5.95 -11.75
N GLU A 6 -7.77 6.08 -11.58
CA GLU A 6 -8.51 5.70 -10.37
C GLU A 6 -8.50 4.18 -10.12
N ARG A 7 -8.67 3.38 -11.17
CA ARG A 7 -8.56 1.92 -11.06
C ARG A 7 -7.12 1.49 -10.73
N LEU A 8 -6.13 2.12 -11.36
CA LEU A 8 -4.71 1.88 -11.07
C LEU A 8 -4.36 2.27 -9.62
N PHE A 9 -4.85 3.44 -9.17
CA PHE A 9 -4.72 3.90 -7.80
C PHE A 9 -5.30 2.88 -6.82
N THR A 10 -6.54 2.44 -7.05
CA THR A 10 -7.23 1.48 -6.18
C THR A 10 -6.48 0.15 -6.10
N ILE A 11 -6.03 -0.37 -7.24
CA ILE A 11 -5.23 -1.61 -7.29
C ILE A 11 -3.92 -1.45 -6.52
N CYS A 12 -3.20 -0.34 -6.72
CA CYS A 12 -1.93 -0.06 -6.05
C CYS A 12 -2.10 0.10 -4.54
N LEU A 13 -3.19 0.77 -4.12
CA LEU A 13 -3.56 0.94 -2.71
C LEU A 13 -3.89 -0.41 -2.05
N ILE A 14 -4.71 -1.24 -2.69
CA ILE A 14 -5.06 -2.57 -2.17
C ILE A 14 -3.82 -3.45 -2.07
N LEU A 15 -2.95 -3.45 -3.09
CA LEU A 15 -1.69 -4.19 -3.07
C LEU A 15 -0.76 -3.72 -1.95
N SER A 16 -0.63 -2.40 -1.75
CA SER A 16 0.20 -1.81 -0.70
C SER A 16 -0.30 -2.22 0.69
N LEU A 17 -1.62 -2.15 0.91
CA LEU A 17 -2.24 -2.55 2.17
C LEU A 17 -2.11 -4.05 2.42
N LEU A 18 -2.28 -4.88 1.39
CA LEU A 18 -2.09 -6.33 1.50
C LEU A 18 -0.64 -6.69 1.84
N LEU A 19 0.35 -6.07 1.19
CA LEU A 19 1.76 -6.29 1.51
C LEU A 19 2.08 -5.91 2.96
N ALA A 20 1.61 -4.72 3.39
CA ALA A 20 1.79 -4.26 4.76
C ALA A 20 1.14 -5.22 5.77
N LEU A 21 -0.07 -5.69 5.48
CA LEU A 21 -0.77 -6.64 6.33
C LEU A 21 -0.03 -7.97 6.44
N ILE A 22 0.42 -8.54 5.31
CA ILE A 22 1.19 -9.78 5.27
C ILE A 22 2.48 -9.64 6.09
N MET A 23 3.17 -8.51 5.96
CA MET A 23 4.38 -8.22 6.74
C MET A 23 4.08 -8.27 8.24
N VAL A 24 3.06 -7.55 8.70
CA VAL A 24 2.69 -7.51 10.13
C VAL A 24 2.27 -8.89 10.63
N VAL A 25 1.45 -9.62 9.87
CA VAL A 25 1.04 -10.99 10.23
C VAL A 25 2.25 -11.92 10.34
N THR A 26 3.20 -11.82 9.39
CA THR A 26 4.43 -12.63 9.41
C THR A 26 5.31 -12.28 10.62
N GLN A 27 5.42 -10.99 10.97
CA GLN A 27 6.13 -10.55 12.17
C GLN A 27 5.47 -11.09 13.45
N ILE A 28 4.14 -11.05 13.56
CA ILE A 28 3.39 -11.61 14.69
C ILE A 28 3.63 -13.12 14.79
N ILE A 29 3.55 -13.86 13.69
CA ILE A 29 3.83 -15.30 13.66
C ILE A 29 5.28 -15.58 14.07
N GLY A 30 6.24 -14.82 13.55
CA GLY A 30 7.65 -14.92 13.91
C GLY A 30 7.89 -14.71 15.41
N LEU A 31 7.19 -13.73 16.01
CA LEU A 31 7.22 -13.48 17.44
C LEU A 31 6.62 -14.64 18.26
N LEU A 32 5.46 -15.17 17.85
CA LEU A 32 4.80 -16.28 18.54
C LEU A 32 5.63 -17.57 18.53
N ILE A 33 6.38 -17.82 17.45
CA ILE A 33 7.27 -18.98 17.31
C ILE A 33 8.64 -18.72 17.98
N GLY A 34 8.91 -17.50 18.44
CA GLY A 34 10.23 -17.10 18.97
C GLY A 34 11.33 -17.04 17.89
N ASN A 35 10.94 -17.01 16.61
CA ASN A 35 11.86 -16.95 15.49
C ASN A 35 12.09 -15.51 15.05
N GLY A 36 13.00 -14.83 15.76
CA GLY A 36 13.39 -13.45 15.45
C GLY A 36 13.95 -13.29 14.03
N ASN A 37 14.56 -14.33 13.45
CA ASN A 37 15.08 -14.28 12.09
C ASN A 37 13.95 -14.16 11.04
N LEU A 38 12.83 -14.86 11.23
CA LEU A 38 11.64 -14.69 10.36
C LEU A 38 11.06 -13.27 10.48
N MET A 39 11.07 -12.70 11.70
CA MET A 39 10.64 -11.32 11.90
C MET A 39 11.53 -10.33 11.13
N ILE A 40 12.86 -10.47 11.24
CA ILE A 40 13.80 -9.57 10.55
C ILE A 40 13.71 -9.73 9.03
N GLN A 41 13.72 -10.97 8.52
CA GLN A 41 13.65 -11.22 7.07
C GLN A 41 12.34 -10.70 6.45
N SER A 42 11.20 -10.90 7.13
CA SER A 42 9.93 -10.35 6.65
C SER A 42 9.98 -8.82 6.56
N SER A 43 10.59 -8.16 7.54
CA SER A 43 10.78 -6.71 7.54
C SER A 43 11.69 -6.26 6.40
N GLU A 44 12.87 -6.86 6.23
CA GLU A 44 13.84 -6.47 5.20
C GLU A 44 13.27 -6.65 3.78
N MET A 45 12.57 -7.76 3.52
CA MET A 45 12.03 -8.06 2.19
C MET A 45 10.78 -7.26 1.85
N LEU A 46 9.90 -7.00 2.82
CA LEU A 46 8.59 -6.39 2.54
C LEU A 46 8.55 -4.88 2.80
N THR A 47 9.43 -4.32 3.64
CA THR A 47 9.41 -2.88 3.97
C THR A 47 9.67 -2.02 2.75
N GLN A 48 10.76 -2.25 2.04
CA GLN A 48 11.14 -1.45 0.87
C GLN A 48 10.09 -1.47 -0.25
N PRO A 49 9.56 -2.62 -0.71
CA PRO A 49 8.52 -2.62 -1.75
C PRO A 49 7.21 -1.99 -1.25
N THR A 50 6.85 -2.15 0.03
CA THR A 50 5.67 -1.51 0.61
C THR A 50 5.78 0.01 0.59
N ILE A 51 6.94 0.56 0.98
CA ILE A 51 7.20 2.01 0.96
C ILE A 51 7.17 2.56 -0.47
N ILE A 52 7.77 1.85 -1.43
CA ILE A 52 7.77 2.27 -2.83
C ILE A 52 6.34 2.32 -3.38
N LEU A 53 5.54 1.26 -3.14
CA LEU A 53 4.12 1.25 -3.49
C LEU A 53 3.35 2.37 -2.79
N ALA A 54 3.69 2.64 -1.52
CA ALA A 54 3.07 3.70 -0.75
C ALA A 54 3.31 5.09 -1.36
N ALA A 55 4.56 5.38 -1.71
CA ALA A 55 4.94 6.62 -2.38
C ALA A 55 4.27 6.76 -3.75
N LEU A 56 4.23 5.67 -4.54
CA LEU A 56 3.59 5.65 -5.86
C LEU A 56 2.09 5.90 -5.76
N PHE A 57 1.36 5.21 -4.89
CA PHE A 57 -0.07 5.45 -4.75
C PHE A 57 -0.33 6.87 -4.25
N SER A 58 0.48 7.38 -3.31
CA SER A 58 0.29 8.73 -2.75
C SER A 58 0.52 9.81 -3.80
N GLY A 59 1.51 9.63 -4.69
CA GLY A 59 1.72 10.51 -5.84
C GLY A 59 0.54 10.47 -6.81
N ILE A 60 0.01 9.29 -7.12
CA ILE A 60 -1.17 9.14 -7.99
C ILE A 60 -2.41 9.77 -7.34
N ALA A 61 -2.62 9.60 -6.04
CA ALA A 61 -3.70 10.22 -5.28
C ALA A 61 -3.62 11.75 -5.34
N PHE A 62 -2.42 12.31 -5.20
CA PHE A 62 -2.20 13.74 -5.27
C PHE A 62 -2.56 14.30 -6.65
N ILE A 63 -2.14 13.61 -7.73
CA ILE A 63 -2.46 13.98 -9.10
C ILE A 63 -3.97 13.89 -9.35
N LEU A 64 -4.62 12.80 -8.91
CA LEU A 64 -6.08 12.65 -8.99
C LEU A 64 -6.82 13.75 -8.24
N GLY A 65 -6.30 14.18 -7.08
CA GLY A 65 -6.87 15.26 -6.29
C GLY A 65 -6.87 16.63 -7.00
N TYR A 66 -6.01 16.82 -8.00
CA TYR A 66 -5.97 18.05 -8.82
C TYR A 66 -7.03 18.06 -9.93
N PHE A 67 -7.66 16.91 -10.24
CA PHE A 67 -8.74 16.85 -11.23
C PHE A 67 -10.09 17.23 -10.59
N PRO A 68 -10.78 18.29 -11.07
CA PRO A 68 -12.02 18.77 -10.47
C PRO A 68 -13.15 17.73 -10.48
N SER A 69 -13.22 16.91 -11.54
CA SER A 69 -14.18 15.81 -11.65
C SER A 69 -14.03 14.71 -10.58
N TYR A 70 -12.87 14.59 -9.92
CA TYR A 70 -12.68 13.64 -8.80
C TYR A 70 -13.09 14.27 -7.45
N GLN A 71 -13.08 15.60 -7.35
CA GLN A 71 -13.52 16.30 -6.14
C GLN A 71 -15.05 16.37 -6.03
N GLU A 72 -15.77 16.39 -7.15
CA GLU A 72 -17.24 16.36 -7.17
C GLU A 72 -17.80 15.00 -6.72
N THR A 73 -17.22 13.87 -7.17
CA THR A 73 -17.64 12.53 -6.73
C THR A 73 -17.38 12.24 -5.25
N ARG A 74 -16.49 13.01 -4.58
CA ARG A 74 -16.23 12.88 -3.14
C ARG A 74 -17.20 13.70 -2.28
N LYS A 75 -18.03 14.57 -2.90
CA LYS A 75 -18.98 15.46 -2.24
C LYS A 75 -20.44 14.99 -2.33
N GLU A 76 -20.73 14.00 -3.16
CA GLU A 76 -22.00 13.24 -3.16
C GLU A 76 -21.92 12.02 -2.24
#